data_AF-A0A1A3EUZ3-F1
#
_entry.id   AF-A0A1A3EUZ3-F1
#
_cell.length_a   1.000
_cell.length_b   1.000
_cell.length_c   1.000
_cell.angle_alpha   90.00
_cell.angle_beta   90.00
_cell.angle_gamma   90.00
#
_symmetry.space_group_name_H-M   'P 1'
#
loop_
_entity.id
_entity.type
_entity.pdbx_description
1 polymer ?
#
loop_
_entity_poly.entity_id
_entity_poly.type
_entity_poly.pdbx_seq_one_letter_code
_entity_poly.pdbx_strand_id
1 'polypeptide(L)'
;MTSSDPVNPDHTGYVDPETLAADASAARAIEGMQEAAASEDRPQPPIDLTAAAFFDVDNTLVQGSSAVHFGRGLATRNYFTYRDVVGFIYAQAKFQILGTENSNDVAAGRRKALAFIEGRSVEQLVTLGEEIYDEIIADKIWPGTRELTQMHLDAGQQVWLITATPYELAATIARRLGLTGALGTVAESVDGVFTGRLVGDILHGTGKAHAVRSLAIREGLNLKRCTAYSDSYNDVPMLSLVGTAVAINPDARLRALARERGWEIRDFRTARKAARIGVPSALALGAAGGALAALASRRQSR
;
A
#
# COMPACT_ATOMS: atom_id res chain seq x y z
N MET A 1 -28.06 -50.55 29.72
CA MET A 1 -26.65 -50.15 29.51
C MET A 1 -26.65 -49.03 28.48
N THR A 2 -26.77 -47.80 28.95
CA THR A 2 -26.68 -46.57 28.15
C THR A 2 -25.21 -46.14 28.16
N SER A 3 -24.51 -46.38 27.06
CA SER A 3 -23.18 -45.81 26.84
C SER A 3 -23.36 -44.47 26.16
N SER A 4 -23.41 -43.42 26.96
CA SER A 4 -23.27 -42.04 26.51
C SER A 4 -21.80 -41.77 26.22
N ASP A 5 -21.46 -41.62 24.94
CA ASP A 5 -20.16 -41.08 24.54
C ASP A 5 -20.05 -39.62 25.03
N PRO A 6 -18.91 -39.23 25.63
CA PRO A 6 -18.74 -37.87 26.10
C PRO A 6 -18.56 -36.93 24.90
N VAL A 7 -19.45 -35.95 24.79
CA VAL A 7 -19.28 -34.78 23.93
C VAL A 7 -18.01 -34.05 24.40
N ASN A 8 -17.00 -34.03 23.53
CA ASN A 8 -15.77 -33.26 23.73
C ASN A 8 -16.10 -31.74 23.65
N PRO A 9 -15.91 -30.94 24.71
CA PRO A 9 -16.35 -29.54 24.73
C PRO A 9 -15.32 -28.53 24.20
N ASP A 10 -14.18 -28.97 23.62
CA ASP A 10 -13.07 -28.07 23.25
C ASP A 10 -13.06 -27.57 21.79
N HIS A 11 -14.20 -27.11 21.27
CA HIS A 11 -14.22 -26.23 20.09
C HIS A 11 -14.70 -24.83 20.49
N THR A 12 -13.95 -24.18 21.38
CA THR A 12 -14.00 -22.71 21.44
C THR A 12 -13.25 -22.18 20.22
N GLY A 13 -13.94 -21.39 19.39
CA GLY A 13 -13.47 -20.87 18.12
C GLY A 13 -12.28 -19.94 18.26
N TYR A 14 -11.07 -20.50 18.33
CA TYR A 14 -9.84 -19.73 18.17
C TYR A 14 -9.78 -19.23 16.72
N VAL A 15 -10.15 -17.97 16.52
CA VAL A 15 -9.93 -17.27 15.25
C VAL A 15 -8.49 -16.79 15.25
N ASP A 16 -7.71 -17.26 14.29
CA ASP A 16 -6.32 -16.84 14.08
C ASP A 16 -6.24 -15.30 13.88
N PRO A 17 -5.35 -14.59 14.59
CA PRO A 17 -5.25 -13.12 14.52
C PRO A 17 -5.04 -12.53 13.12
N GLU A 18 -4.32 -13.22 12.24
CA GLU A 18 -4.14 -12.77 10.85
C GLU A 18 -5.46 -12.81 10.07
N THR A 19 -6.24 -13.88 10.28
CA THR A 19 -7.58 -14.04 9.69
C THR A 19 -8.54 -12.97 10.21
N LEU A 20 -8.52 -12.71 11.52
CA LEU A 20 -9.33 -11.63 12.12
C LEU A 20 -8.98 -10.26 11.54
N ALA A 21 -7.69 -9.95 11.36
CA ALA A 21 -7.26 -8.70 10.75
C ALA A 21 -7.66 -8.58 9.29
N ALA A 22 -7.49 -9.66 8.53
CA ALA A 22 -7.89 -9.70 7.13
C ALA A 22 -9.40 -9.45 6.95
N ASP A 23 -10.22 -10.10 7.76
CA ASP A 23 -11.68 -9.94 7.73
C ASP A 23 -12.12 -8.55 8.18
N ALA A 24 -11.50 -8.00 9.23
CA ALA A 24 -11.76 -6.65 9.69
C ALA A 24 -11.39 -5.62 8.61
N SER A 25 -10.24 -5.80 7.97
CA SER A 25 -9.79 -4.95 6.86
C SER A 25 -10.76 -4.99 5.69
N ALA A 26 -11.18 -6.18 5.27
CA ALA A 26 -12.15 -6.35 4.20
C ALA A 26 -13.52 -5.74 4.55
N ALA A 27 -14.00 -5.90 5.79
CA ALA A 27 -15.25 -5.28 6.23
C ALA A 27 -15.18 -3.74 6.17
N ARG A 28 -14.10 -3.14 6.70
CA ARG A 28 -13.88 -1.69 6.61
C ARG A 28 -13.75 -1.20 5.17
N ALA A 29 -13.13 -1.99 4.30
CA ALA A 29 -13.01 -1.67 2.88
C ALA A 29 -14.40 -1.54 2.20
N ILE A 30 -15.34 -2.44 2.52
CA ILE A 30 -16.71 -2.39 2.00
C ILE A 30 -17.48 -1.19 2.53
N GLU A 31 -17.39 -0.91 3.84
CA GLU A 31 -18.01 0.27 4.45
C GLU A 31 -17.55 1.56 3.73
N GLY A 32 -16.23 1.73 3.59
CA GLY A 32 -15.66 2.90 2.91
C GLY A 32 -16.03 3.01 1.42
N MET A 33 -16.15 1.88 0.71
CA MET A 33 -16.62 1.87 -0.69
C MET A 33 -18.08 2.33 -0.80
N GLN A 34 -18.96 1.86 0.09
CA GLN A 34 -20.37 2.23 0.10
C GLN A 34 -20.59 3.72 0.41
N GLU A 35 -19.81 4.27 1.34
CA GLU A 35 -19.80 5.70 1.65
C GLU A 35 -19.37 6.54 0.44
N ALA A 36 -18.33 6.11 -0.30
CA ALA A 36 -17.87 6.80 -1.49
C ALA A 36 -18.90 6.74 -2.64
N ALA A 37 -19.51 5.57 -2.87
CA ALA A 37 -20.50 5.38 -3.93
C ALA A 37 -21.76 6.25 -3.73
N ALA A 38 -22.12 6.58 -2.48
CA ALA A 38 -23.22 7.49 -2.18
C ALA A 38 -22.97 8.96 -2.61
N SER A 39 -21.72 9.30 -2.99
CA SER A 39 -21.30 10.68 -3.26
C SER A 39 -20.99 11.00 -4.73
N GLU A 40 -21.02 10.03 -5.65
CA GLU A 40 -20.60 10.23 -7.04
C GLU A 40 -21.72 10.14 -8.09
N ASP A 41 -21.81 11.16 -8.95
CA ASP A 41 -22.74 11.27 -10.10
C ASP A 41 -21.98 11.25 -11.45
N ARG A 42 -20.99 10.36 -11.59
CA ARG A 42 -20.17 10.27 -12.82
C ARG A 42 -20.50 9.06 -13.68
N PRO A 43 -20.51 9.21 -15.02
CA PRO A 43 -20.67 8.07 -15.92
C PRO A 43 -19.45 7.13 -15.82
N GLN A 44 -19.71 5.91 -15.37
CA GLN A 44 -18.72 4.83 -15.24
C GLN A 44 -18.72 3.97 -16.52
N PRO A 45 -17.57 3.43 -16.96
CA PRO A 45 -17.53 2.40 -18.00
C PRO A 45 -18.38 1.17 -17.56
N PRO A 46 -18.76 0.28 -18.50
CA PRO A 46 -19.45 -0.96 -18.15
C PRO A 46 -18.65 -1.74 -17.10
N ILE A 47 -19.24 -1.96 -15.94
CA ILE A 47 -18.56 -2.51 -14.77
C ILE A 47 -18.31 -4.00 -14.96
N ASP A 48 -17.04 -4.44 -14.81
CA ASP A 48 -16.70 -5.85 -14.65
C ASP A 48 -16.87 -6.23 -13.19
N LEU A 49 -18.04 -6.79 -12.88
CA LEU A 49 -18.40 -7.22 -11.52
C LEU A 49 -17.57 -8.38 -10.98
N THR A 50 -16.66 -8.96 -11.77
CA THR A 50 -15.94 -10.19 -11.41
C THR A 50 -14.42 -10.06 -11.40
N ALA A 51 -13.88 -8.90 -11.76
CA ALA A 51 -12.44 -8.67 -11.83
C ALA A 51 -12.03 -7.44 -11.01
N ALA A 52 -10.85 -7.55 -10.42
CA ALA A 52 -10.24 -6.47 -9.65
C ALA A 52 -8.73 -6.44 -9.83
N ALA A 53 -8.14 -5.30 -9.50
CA ALA A 53 -6.71 -5.11 -9.42
C ALA A 53 -6.30 -4.72 -8.00
N PHE A 54 -5.31 -5.43 -7.47
CA PHE A 54 -4.81 -5.26 -6.11
C PHE A 54 -3.41 -4.67 -6.14
N PHE A 55 -3.22 -3.50 -5.54
CA PHE A 55 -1.95 -2.79 -5.55
C PHE A 55 -1.38 -2.69 -4.15
N ASP A 56 -0.19 -3.24 -3.95
CA ASP A 56 0.63 -2.84 -2.81
C ASP A 56 0.96 -1.33 -2.88
N VAL A 57 1.23 -0.73 -1.72
CA VAL A 57 1.42 0.71 -1.59
C VAL A 57 2.90 1.09 -1.57
N ASP A 58 3.64 0.60 -0.58
CA ASP A 58 5.01 1.06 -0.31
C ASP A 58 5.98 0.51 -1.38
N ASN A 59 6.79 1.38 -2.00
CA ASN A 59 7.65 1.11 -3.17
C ASN A 59 6.95 0.62 -4.46
N THR A 60 5.70 0.16 -4.38
CA THR A 60 4.85 -0.26 -5.50
C THR A 60 4.11 0.94 -6.11
N LEU A 61 3.17 1.54 -5.37
CA LEU A 61 2.43 2.73 -5.79
C LEU A 61 3.15 4.02 -5.39
N VAL A 62 3.65 4.06 -4.15
CA VAL A 62 4.32 5.20 -3.53
C VAL A 62 5.81 4.94 -3.46
N GLN A 63 6.63 5.94 -3.76
CA GLN A 63 8.08 5.88 -3.63
C GLN A 63 8.49 5.87 -2.15
N GLY A 64 9.10 4.78 -1.70
CA GLY A 64 9.44 4.60 -0.29
C GLY A 64 8.23 4.21 0.55
N SER A 65 8.34 4.33 1.87
CA SER A 65 7.26 3.96 2.78
C SER A 65 6.29 5.12 3.03
N SER A 66 5.01 4.90 2.72
CA SER A 66 3.90 5.81 3.00
C SER A 66 3.77 6.10 4.49
N ALA A 67 3.97 5.09 5.35
CA ALA A 67 3.99 5.25 6.80
C ALA A 67 5.10 6.21 7.26
N VAL A 68 6.29 6.15 6.65
CA VAL A 68 7.38 7.09 6.96
C VAL A 68 7.06 8.50 6.50
N HIS A 69 6.48 8.67 5.30
CA HIS A 69 6.04 9.99 4.82
C HIS A 69 4.97 10.59 5.72
N PHE A 70 4.01 9.77 6.14
CA PHE A 70 2.95 10.16 7.07
C PHE A 70 3.52 10.59 8.43
N GLY A 71 4.39 9.77 9.03
CA GLY A 71 5.07 10.11 10.28
C GLY A 71 5.87 11.41 10.20
N ARG A 72 6.52 11.69 9.07
CA ARG A 72 7.22 12.96 8.84
C ARG A 72 6.27 14.15 8.77
N GLY A 73 5.14 14.02 8.06
CA GLY A 73 4.11 15.06 7.98
C GLY A 73 3.48 15.39 9.33
N LEU A 74 3.31 14.38 10.19
CA LEU A 74 2.80 14.56 11.55
C LEU A 74 3.82 15.22 12.46
N ALA A 75 5.11 14.89 12.34
CA ALA A 75 6.19 15.57 13.07
C ALA A 75 6.25 17.08 12.75
N THR A 76 6.12 17.46 11.48
CA THR A 76 6.17 18.87 11.07
C THR A 76 5.01 19.71 11.61
N ARG A 77 3.91 19.06 12.00
CA ARG A 77 2.71 19.71 12.55
C ARG A 77 2.69 19.74 14.08
N ASN A 78 3.79 19.33 14.74
CA ASN A 78 3.84 19.08 16.19
C ASN A 78 2.71 18.16 16.67
N TYR A 79 2.16 17.34 15.78
CA TYR A 79 1.12 16.39 16.11
C TYR A 79 1.68 15.25 16.98
N PHE A 80 2.98 14.97 16.81
CA PHE A 80 3.78 14.07 17.61
C PHE A 80 5.09 14.71 18.04
N THR A 81 5.70 14.20 19.12
CA THR A 81 7.10 14.56 19.40
C THR A 81 8.03 13.77 18.48
N TYR A 82 9.18 14.35 18.11
CA TYR A 82 10.16 13.72 17.22
C TYR A 82 10.61 12.32 17.70
N ARG A 83 10.54 12.06 19.01
CA ARG A 83 10.84 10.76 19.63
C ARG A 83 9.81 9.66 19.29
N ASP A 84 8.54 10.03 19.18
CA ASP A 84 7.44 9.10 18.88
C ASP A 84 7.52 8.60 17.43
N VAL A 85 7.83 9.53 16.52
CA VAL A 85 7.99 9.25 15.08
C VAL A 85 9.22 8.37 14.81
N VAL A 86 10.34 8.63 15.50
CA VAL A 86 11.54 7.78 15.39
C VAL A 86 11.28 6.37 15.92
N GLY A 87 10.52 6.21 17.00
CA GLY A 87 10.12 4.90 17.52
C GLY A 87 9.28 4.09 16.53
N PHE A 88 8.33 4.74 15.86
CA PHE A 88 7.49 4.14 14.81
C PHE A 88 8.30 3.73 13.58
N ILE A 89 9.18 4.61 13.08
CA ILE A 89 10.08 4.33 11.94
C ILE A 89 11.02 3.16 12.28
N TYR A 90 11.57 3.14 13.50
CA TYR A 90 12.46 2.08 13.95
C TYR A 90 11.75 0.73 14.03
N ALA A 91 10.52 0.68 14.55
CA ALA A 91 9.71 -0.54 14.55
C ALA A 91 9.48 -1.03 13.12
N GLN A 92 9.05 -0.16 12.21
CA GLN A 92 8.76 -0.53 10.83
C GLN A 92 10.00 -0.98 10.04
N ALA A 93 11.14 -0.30 10.22
CA ALA A 93 12.41 -0.72 9.64
C ALA A 93 12.89 -2.06 10.21
N LYS A 94 12.73 -2.28 11.52
CA LYS A 94 13.07 -3.55 12.19
C LYS A 94 12.23 -4.70 11.64
N PHE A 95 10.93 -4.51 11.42
CA PHE A 95 10.05 -5.51 10.78
C PHE A 95 10.44 -5.85 9.34
N GLN A 96 10.81 -4.85 8.54
CA GLN A 96 11.21 -5.09 7.14
C GLN A 96 12.58 -5.77 7.02
N ILE A 97 13.49 -5.53 7.98
CA ILE A 97 14.87 -6.02 7.93
C ILE A 97 15.04 -7.37 8.64
N LEU A 98 14.40 -7.57 9.80
CA LEU A 98 14.55 -8.76 10.63
C LEU A 98 13.32 -9.65 10.55
N GLY A 99 12.98 -10.15 9.35
CA GLY A 99 11.91 -11.15 9.12
C GLY A 99 12.00 -12.44 9.96
N THR A 100 12.93 -12.51 10.90
CA THR A 100 12.98 -13.43 12.05
C THR A 100 13.45 -12.66 13.28
N GLU A 101 12.54 -12.18 14.11
CA GLU A 101 12.85 -11.72 15.47
C GLU A 101 11.75 -12.11 16.45
N ASN A 102 12.16 -12.36 17.70
CA ASN A 102 11.29 -12.81 18.80
C ASN A 102 9.95 -12.07 18.81
N SER A 103 8.85 -12.83 18.87
CA SER A 103 7.47 -12.33 18.95
C SER A 103 7.27 -11.22 20.00
N ASN A 104 8.04 -11.26 21.09
CA ASN A 104 8.01 -10.26 22.15
C ASN A 104 8.50 -8.86 21.74
N ASP A 105 9.52 -8.77 20.89
CA ASP A 105 10.10 -7.49 20.42
C ASP A 105 9.20 -6.80 19.40
N VAL A 106 8.64 -7.62 18.51
CA VAL A 106 7.63 -7.28 17.50
C VAL A 106 6.35 -6.76 18.16
N ALA A 107 5.82 -7.50 19.15
CA ALA A 107 4.62 -7.09 19.89
C ALA A 107 4.87 -5.82 20.73
N ALA A 108 6.08 -5.64 21.30
CA ALA A 108 6.43 -4.44 22.04
C ALA A 108 6.54 -3.19 21.13
N GLY A 109 7.11 -3.33 19.93
CA GLY A 109 7.15 -2.27 18.92
C GLY A 109 5.76 -1.86 18.44
N ARG A 110 4.89 -2.83 18.17
CA ARG A 110 3.48 -2.62 17.80
C ARG A 110 2.69 -1.89 18.88
N ARG A 111 2.77 -2.34 20.14
CA ARG A 111 2.11 -1.68 21.27
C ARG A 111 2.54 -0.22 21.43
N LYS A 112 3.85 0.06 21.31
CA LYS A 112 4.35 1.44 21.37
C LYS A 112 3.79 2.29 20.22
N ALA A 113 3.79 1.78 18.99
CA ALA A 113 3.24 2.49 17.83
C ALA A 113 1.74 2.84 18.00
N LEU A 114 0.96 1.93 18.58
CA LEU A 114 -0.49 2.10 18.74
C LEU A 114 -0.87 2.95 19.95
N ALA A 115 -0.07 2.93 21.02
CA ALA A 115 -0.25 3.82 22.17
C ALA A 115 -0.20 5.31 21.78
N PHE A 116 0.41 5.66 20.64
CA PHE A 116 0.46 7.05 20.17
C PHE A 116 -0.85 7.56 19.56
N ILE A 117 -1.68 6.66 19.03
CA ILE A 117 -3.00 7.03 18.49
C ILE A 117 -4.11 6.83 19.52
N GLU A 118 -3.83 6.16 20.65
CA GLU A 118 -4.79 5.97 21.74
C GLU A 118 -5.40 7.28 22.23
N GLY A 119 -6.73 7.30 22.35
CA GLY A 119 -7.49 8.47 22.77
C GLY A 119 -7.62 9.58 21.72
N ARG A 120 -7.09 9.39 20.50
CA ARG A 120 -7.23 10.34 19.39
C ARG A 120 -8.49 10.05 18.57
N SER A 121 -9.06 11.11 18.01
CA SER A 121 -10.17 11.00 17.05
C SER A 121 -9.69 10.38 15.73
N VAL A 122 -10.49 9.45 15.20
CA VAL A 122 -10.30 8.86 13.87
C VAL A 122 -10.41 9.95 12.80
N GLU A 123 -11.42 10.82 12.90
CA GLU A 123 -11.64 11.93 11.97
C GLU A 123 -10.44 12.87 11.92
N GLN A 124 -9.85 13.19 13.08
CA GLN A 124 -8.65 14.03 13.13
C GLN A 124 -7.47 13.39 12.37
N LEU A 125 -7.29 12.08 12.50
CA LEU A 125 -6.22 11.37 11.78
C LEU A 125 -6.48 11.34 10.26
N VAL A 126 -7.75 11.19 9.85
CA VAL A 126 -8.15 11.26 8.44
C VAL A 126 -7.86 12.63 7.84
N THR A 127 -8.25 13.71 8.51
CA THR A 127 -7.97 15.08 8.07
C THR A 127 -6.46 15.33 7.90
N LEU A 128 -5.64 14.88 8.84
CA LEU A 128 -4.19 14.96 8.72
C LEU A 128 -3.64 14.09 7.59
N GLY A 129 -4.22 12.91 7.38
CA GLY A 129 -3.92 12.03 6.25
C GLY A 129 -4.14 12.73 4.92
N GLU A 130 -5.23 13.50 4.80
CA GLU A 130 -5.57 14.26 3.61
C GLU A 130 -4.58 15.40 3.34
N GLU A 131 -4.28 16.20 4.36
CA GLU A 131 -3.28 17.28 4.22
C GLU A 131 -1.89 16.73 3.85
N ILE A 132 -1.45 15.66 4.53
CA ILE A 132 -0.13 15.06 4.29
C ILE A 132 -0.09 14.38 2.92
N TYR A 133 -1.22 13.86 2.44
CA TYR A 133 -1.31 13.37 1.09
C TYR A 133 -1.01 14.49 0.09
N ASP A 134 -1.72 15.62 0.22
CA ASP A 134 -1.64 16.74 -0.72
C ASP A 134 -0.23 17.38 -0.71
N GLU A 135 0.44 17.42 0.45
CA GLU A 135 1.77 18.03 0.59
C GLU A 135 2.95 17.11 0.26
N ILE A 136 2.83 15.80 0.52
CA ILE A 136 3.97 14.88 0.50
C ILE A 136 3.72 13.68 -0.39
N ILE A 137 2.63 12.95 -0.19
CA ILE A 137 2.45 11.61 -0.79
C ILE A 137 2.14 11.72 -2.28
N ALA A 138 1.36 12.72 -2.70
CA ALA A 138 0.99 12.92 -4.11
C ALA A 138 2.23 12.94 -5.04
N ASP A 139 3.27 13.68 -4.66
CA ASP A 139 4.54 13.81 -5.40
C ASP A 139 5.41 12.53 -5.36
N LYS A 140 5.09 11.58 -4.49
CA LYS A 140 5.79 10.30 -4.36
C LYS A 140 5.12 9.18 -5.12
N ILE A 141 3.95 9.39 -5.72
CA ILE A 141 3.30 8.34 -6.51
C ILE A 141 4.12 8.07 -7.77
N TRP A 142 4.35 6.79 -8.08
CA TRP A 142 4.97 6.40 -9.34
C TRP A 142 4.00 6.65 -10.49
N PRO A 143 4.34 7.51 -11.49
CA PRO A 143 3.45 7.76 -12.61
C PRO A 143 3.06 6.49 -13.36
N GLY A 144 4.02 5.58 -13.58
CA GLY A 144 3.76 4.31 -14.25
C GLY A 144 2.85 3.36 -13.46
N THR A 145 2.87 3.40 -12.12
CA THR A 145 1.91 2.61 -11.32
C THR A 145 0.53 3.26 -11.32
N ARG A 146 0.45 4.59 -11.32
CA ARG A 146 -0.82 5.33 -11.47
C ARG A 146 -1.47 5.08 -12.84
N GLU A 147 -0.68 4.95 -13.90
CA GLU A 147 -1.19 4.58 -15.23
C GLU A 147 -1.80 3.16 -15.21
N LEU A 148 -1.20 2.23 -14.48
CA LEU A 148 -1.76 0.89 -14.29
C LEU A 148 -3.09 0.92 -13.52
N THR A 149 -3.19 1.71 -12.45
CA THR A 149 -4.47 1.85 -11.74
C THR A 149 -5.54 2.42 -12.67
N GLN A 150 -5.21 3.44 -13.47
CA GLN A 150 -6.16 4.03 -14.42
C GLN A 150 -6.59 3.03 -15.51
N MET A 151 -5.65 2.23 -16.03
CA MET A 151 -5.95 1.19 -17.02
C MET A 151 -7.03 0.21 -16.53
N HIS A 152 -6.99 -0.18 -15.24
CA HIS A 152 -8.01 -1.07 -14.67
C HIS A 152 -9.36 -0.36 -14.48
N LEU A 153 -9.35 0.89 -14.01
CA LEU A 153 -10.57 1.69 -13.90
C LEU A 153 -11.24 1.89 -15.26
N ASP A 154 -10.46 2.20 -16.30
CA ASP A 154 -10.94 2.37 -17.68
C ASP A 154 -11.51 1.07 -18.26
N ALA A 155 -11.05 -0.08 -17.76
CA ALA A 155 -11.58 -1.41 -18.08
C ALA A 155 -12.82 -1.80 -17.25
N GLY A 156 -13.32 -0.89 -16.39
CA GLY A 156 -14.48 -1.13 -15.53
C GLY A 156 -14.21 -2.07 -14.35
N GLN A 157 -12.95 -2.30 -14.00
CA GLN A 157 -12.56 -3.19 -12.92
C GLN A 157 -12.43 -2.44 -11.59
N GLN A 158 -12.67 -3.15 -10.48
CA GLN A 158 -12.40 -2.58 -9.17
C GLN A 158 -10.89 -2.43 -8.95
N VAL A 159 -10.46 -1.34 -8.28
CA VAL A 159 -9.05 -1.10 -7.95
C VAL A 159 -8.89 -0.86 -6.46
N TRP A 160 -8.13 -1.76 -5.82
CA TRP A 160 -7.96 -1.79 -4.37
C TRP A 160 -6.49 -1.63 -3.98
N LEU A 161 -6.23 -0.81 -2.98
CA LEU A 161 -4.91 -0.77 -2.32
C LEU A 161 -4.80 -1.85 -1.24
N ILE A 162 -3.64 -2.46 -1.06
CA ILE A 162 -3.40 -3.48 -0.03
C ILE A 162 -2.09 -3.21 0.68
N THR A 163 -2.15 -2.92 1.98
CA THR A 163 -0.98 -2.41 2.69
C THR A 163 -0.94 -2.79 4.15
N ALA A 164 0.27 -2.89 4.71
CA ALA A 164 0.47 -3.02 6.15
C ALA A 164 0.29 -1.68 6.90
N THR A 165 0.21 -0.55 6.19
CA THR A 165 -0.05 0.76 6.78
C THR A 165 -1.48 0.88 7.32
N PRO A 166 -1.75 1.85 8.21
CA PRO A 166 -3.10 2.06 8.75
C PRO A 166 -4.15 2.25 7.66
N TYR A 167 -5.31 1.64 7.86
CA TYR A 167 -6.44 1.70 6.92
C TYR A 167 -6.81 3.14 6.55
N GLU A 168 -6.82 4.07 7.51
CA GLU A 168 -7.24 5.47 7.30
C GLU A 168 -6.37 6.18 6.26
N LEU A 169 -5.05 5.95 6.32
CA LEU A 169 -4.11 6.51 5.35
C LEU A 169 -4.30 5.85 3.97
N ALA A 170 -4.46 4.52 3.94
CA ALA A 170 -4.65 3.80 2.69
C ALA A 170 -5.97 4.21 1.99
N ALA A 171 -7.06 4.32 2.75
CA ALA A 171 -8.36 4.79 2.28
C ALA A 171 -8.28 6.23 1.76
N THR A 172 -7.51 7.09 2.42
CA THR A 172 -7.26 8.47 1.96
C THR A 172 -6.55 8.50 0.60
N ILE A 173 -5.50 7.68 0.43
CA ILE A 173 -4.79 7.55 -0.86
C ILE A 173 -5.73 7.03 -1.94
N ALA A 174 -6.55 6.01 -1.64
CA ALA A 174 -7.51 5.45 -2.57
C ALA A 174 -8.55 6.49 -3.03
N ARG A 175 -9.18 7.23 -2.09
CA ARG A 175 -10.15 8.30 -2.41
C ARG A 175 -9.52 9.39 -3.27
N ARG A 176 -8.34 9.91 -2.88
CA ARG A 176 -7.65 10.97 -3.63
C ARG A 176 -7.25 10.56 -5.04
N LEU A 177 -7.06 9.26 -5.29
CA LEU A 177 -6.76 8.70 -6.60
C LEU A 177 -8.00 8.23 -7.38
N GLY A 178 -9.20 8.30 -6.80
CA GLY A 178 -10.43 7.80 -7.43
C GLY A 178 -10.44 6.28 -7.59
N LEU A 179 -9.81 5.55 -6.68
CA LEU A 179 -9.82 4.08 -6.66
C LEU A 179 -11.07 3.56 -5.92
N THR A 180 -11.35 2.27 -6.05
CA THR A 180 -12.51 1.64 -5.38
C THR A 180 -12.38 1.67 -3.86
N GLY A 181 -11.19 1.42 -3.32
CA GLY A 181 -10.97 1.46 -1.88
C GLY A 181 -9.60 0.91 -1.47
N ALA A 182 -9.48 0.56 -0.18
CA ALA A 182 -8.24 0.06 0.39
C ALA A 182 -8.48 -1.02 1.46
N LEU A 183 -7.51 -1.93 1.56
CA LEU A 183 -7.32 -2.87 2.66
C LEU A 183 -6.04 -2.46 3.38
N GLY A 184 -6.17 -2.15 4.66
CA GLY A 184 -5.06 -1.74 5.53
C GLY A 184 -5.11 -2.42 6.89
N THR A 185 -4.10 -2.16 7.71
CA THR A 185 -4.10 -2.56 9.12
C THR A 185 -5.17 -1.77 9.87
N VAL A 186 -6.05 -2.46 10.59
CA VAL A 186 -7.19 -1.85 11.28
C VAL A 186 -6.85 -1.60 12.75
N ALA A 187 -6.77 -0.33 13.14
CA ALA A 187 -6.74 0.06 14.54
C ALA A 187 -8.17 0.01 15.12
N GLU A 188 -8.31 -0.53 16.32
CA GLU A 188 -9.61 -0.58 17.00
C GLU A 188 -10.01 0.83 17.46
N SER A 189 -11.27 1.17 17.21
CA SER A 189 -11.88 2.43 17.63
C SER A 189 -13.26 2.20 18.23
N VAL A 190 -13.61 2.96 19.26
CA VAL A 190 -14.94 3.00 19.87
C VAL A 190 -15.43 4.44 19.84
N ASP A 191 -16.65 4.67 19.36
CA ASP A 191 -17.26 6.00 19.24
C ASP A 191 -16.36 7.04 18.53
N GLY A 192 -15.66 6.60 17.47
CA GLY A 192 -14.77 7.46 16.68
C GLY A 192 -13.42 7.79 17.35
N VAL A 193 -13.06 7.10 18.44
CA VAL A 193 -11.81 7.29 19.18
C VAL A 193 -11.00 5.99 19.20
N PHE A 194 -9.71 6.08 18.88
CA PHE A 194 -8.82 4.91 18.88
C PHE A 194 -8.56 4.39 20.30
N THR A 195 -8.57 3.07 20.47
CA THR A 195 -8.33 2.39 21.75
C THR A 195 -6.87 2.05 22.00
N GLY A 196 -5.98 2.32 21.03
CA GLY A 196 -4.57 1.92 21.09
C GLY A 196 -4.33 0.42 20.82
N ARG A 197 -5.33 -0.31 20.32
CA ARG A 197 -5.21 -1.73 19.93
C ARG A 197 -5.43 -1.92 18.43
N LEU A 198 -5.04 -3.08 17.92
CA LEU A 198 -5.42 -3.55 16.58
C LEU A 198 -6.63 -4.47 16.68
N VAL A 199 -7.43 -4.50 15.61
CA VAL A 199 -8.36 -5.60 15.36
C VAL A 199 -7.57 -6.72 14.68
N GLY A 200 -7.25 -7.78 15.43
CA GLY A 200 -6.35 -8.86 14.95
C GLY A 200 -4.87 -8.45 14.96
N ASP A 201 -4.17 -8.67 13.85
CA ASP A 201 -2.77 -8.26 13.63
C ASP A 201 -2.57 -7.29 12.44
N ILE A 202 -1.31 -6.94 12.14
CA ILE A 202 -0.91 -6.15 10.98
C ILE A 202 -1.22 -6.91 9.68
N LEU A 203 -1.73 -6.19 8.68
CA LEU A 203 -2.00 -6.74 7.34
C LEU A 203 -0.72 -6.89 6.51
N HIS A 204 0.09 -7.92 6.82
CA HIS A 204 1.36 -8.19 6.16
C HIS A 204 1.45 -9.65 5.67
N GLY A 205 2.22 -9.89 4.61
CA GLY A 205 2.51 -11.24 4.12
C GLY A 205 1.25 -12.06 3.80
N THR A 206 1.07 -13.17 4.51
CA THR A 206 -0.11 -14.06 4.42
C THR A 206 -1.42 -13.35 4.75
N GLY A 207 -1.41 -12.39 5.69
CA GLY A 207 -2.58 -11.58 6.02
C GLY A 207 -3.14 -10.80 4.82
N LYS A 208 -2.27 -10.26 3.95
CA LYS A 208 -2.71 -9.61 2.69
C LYS A 208 -3.44 -10.59 1.78
N ALA A 209 -2.93 -11.81 1.65
CA ALA A 209 -3.53 -12.85 0.84
C ALA A 209 -4.90 -13.28 1.41
N HIS A 210 -5.05 -13.35 2.73
CA HIS A 210 -6.35 -13.58 3.38
C HIS A 210 -7.32 -12.43 3.09
N ALA A 211 -6.90 -11.17 3.23
CA ALA A 211 -7.78 -10.03 2.98
C ALA A 211 -8.28 -9.95 1.54
N VAL A 212 -7.42 -10.27 0.55
CA VAL A 212 -7.84 -10.43 -0.86
C VAL A 212 -8.93 -11.49 -1.01
N ARG A 213 -8.79 -12.65 -0.36
CA ARG A 213 -9.82 -13.71 -0.43
C ARG A 213 -11.11 -13.27 0.24
N SER A 214 -11.03 -12.68 1.43
CA SER A 214 -12.20 -12.22 2.18
C SER A 214 -12.97 -11.15 1.39
N LEU A 215 -12.25 -10.21 0.77
CA LEU A 215 -12.85 -9.23 -0.13
C LEU A 215 -13.47 -9.90 -1.37
N ALA A 216 -12.74 -10.81 -2.02
CA ALA A 216 -13.24 -11.51 -3.21
C ALA A 216 -14.53 -12.29 -2.95
N ILE A 217 -14.67 -12.89 -1.76
CA ILE A 217 -15.91 -13.57 -1.35
C ILE A 217 -17.07 -12.56 -1.21
N ARG A 218 -16.82 -11.40 -0.59
CA ARG A 218 -17.83 -10.36 -0.35
C ARG A 218 -18.31 -9.70 -1.63
N GLU A 219 -17.38 -9.44 -2.54
CA GLU A 219 -17.62 -8.73 -3.80
C GLU A 219 -17.92 -9.65 -4.99
N GLY A 220 -17.86 -10.98 -4.81
CA GLY A 220 -18.08 -11.93 -5.89
C GLY A 220 -16.96 -11.96 -6.95
N LEU A 221 -15.73 -11.61 -6.57
CA LEU A 221 -14.60 -11.53 -7.50
C LEU A 221 -14.07 -12.92 -7.86
N ASN A 222 -13.82 -13.13 -9.15
CA ASN A 222 -13.09 -14.30 -9.62
C ASN A 222 -11.59 -13.97 -9.63
N LEU A 223 -10.86 -14.45 -8.63
CA LEU A 223 -9.42 -14.17 -8.49
C LEU A 223 -8.59 -14.56 -9.73
N LYS A 224 -9.02 -15.54 -10.54
CA LYS A 224 -8.34 -15.90 -11.80
C LYS A 224 -8.46 -14.83 -12.90
N ARG A 225 -9.39 -13.88 -12.74
CA ARG A 225 -9.53 -12.68 -13.58
C ARG A 225 -8.90 -11.44 -12.96
N CYS A 226 -8.44 -11.54 -11.71
CA CYS A 226 -7.85 -10.42 -11.00
C CYS A 226 -6.35 -10.30 -11.31
N THR A 227 -5.83 -9.10 -11.05
CA THR A 227 -4.40 -8.79 -11.16
C THR A 227 -3.86 -8.32 -9.81
N ALA A 228 -2.61 -8.62 -9.49
CA ALA A 228 -1.95 -8.12 -8.29
C ALA A 228 -0.55 -7.57 -8.59
N TYR A 229 -0.22 -6.48 -7.92
CA TYR A 229 1.01 -5.70 -8.10
C TYR A 229 1.75 -5.53 -6.78
N SER A 230 3.04 -5.87 -6.73
CA SER A 230 3.89 -5.64 -5.55
C SER A 230 5.38 -5.59 -5.88
N ASP A 231 6.17 -4.95 -5.01
CA ASP A 231 7.63 -4.91 -5.05
C ASP A 231 8.31 -5.96 -4.15
N SER A 232 7.57 -6.53 -3.19
CA SER A 232 8.14 -7.31 -2.11
C SER A 232 7.95 -8.81 -2.25
N TYR A 233 8.99 -9.58 -1.92
CA TYR A 233 8.88 -11.04 -1.81
C TYR A 233 7.86 -11.47 -0.74
N ASN A 234 7.60 -10.64 0.27
CA ASN A 234 6.62 -10.96 1.31
C ASN A 234 5.19 -11.07 0.76
N ASP A 235 4.91 -10.45 -0.39
CA ASP A 235 3.60 -10.46 -1.03
C ASP A 235 3.42 -11.62 -2.03
N VAL A 236 4.38 -12.54 -2.13
CA VAL A 236 4.27 -13.74 -2.97
C VAL A 236 3.00 -14.55 -2.71
N PRO A 237 2.53 -14.74 -1.46
CA PRO A 237 1.24 -15.38 -1.21
C PRO A 237 0.09 -14.69 -1.95
N MET A 238 -0.02 -13.35 -1.86
CA MET A 238 -1.05 -12.56 -2.55
C MET A 238 -0.91 -12.64 -4.08
N LEU A 239 0.32 -12.44 -4.59
CA LEU A 239 0.61 -12.53 -6.03
C LEU A 239 0.27 -13.91 -6.60
N SER A 240 0.41 -14.97 -5.80
CA SER A 240 0.11 -16.34 -6.23
C SER A 240 -1.40 -16.68 -6.24
N LEU A 241 -2.27 -15.82 -5.70
CA LEU A 241 -3.72 -16.05 -5.66
C LEU A 241 -4.44 -15.66 -6.94
N VAL A 242 -3.91 -14.68 -7.64
CA VAL A 242 -4.57 -14.02 -8.76
C VAL A 242 -4.19 -14.63 -10.09
N GLY A 243 -4.98 -14.38 -11.13
CA GLY A 243 -4.71 -14.83 -12.48
C GLY A 243 -3.50 -14.15 -13.13
N THR A 244 -3.20 -12.91 -12.74
CA THR A 244 -2.07 -12.16 -13.29
C THR A 244 -1.29 -11.50 -12.16
N ALA A 245 0.00 -11.84 -12.05
CA ALA A 245 0.92 -11.28 -11.07
C ALA A 245 1.96 -10.40 -11.78
N VAL A 246 2.16 -9.19 -11.26
CA VAL A 246 3.10 -8.22 -11.81
C VAL A 246 4.02 -7.71 -10.71
N ALA A 247 5.32 -7.90 -10.90
CA ALA A 247 6.34 -7.42 -9.98
C ALA A 247 6.74 -5.98 -10.35
N ILE A 248 6.40 -5.04 -9.48
CA ILE A 248 6.68 -3.60 -9.67
C ILE A 248 7.91 -3.22 -8.85
N ASN A 249 8.93 -2.61 -9.47
CA ASN A 249 10.15 -2.21 -8.78
C ASN A 249 10.76 -3.31 -7.85
N PRO A 250 10.76 -4.60 -8.22
CA PRO A 250 10.90 -5.67 -7.24
C PRO A 250 12.23 -5.64 -6.49
N ASP A 251 12.20 -6.15 -5.26
CA ASP A 251 13.39 -6.55 -4.53
C ASP A 251 14.15 -7.69 -5.26
N ALA A 252 15.32 -8.08 -4.76
CA ALA A 252 16.14 -9.09 -5.42
C ALA A 252 15.48 -10.48 -5.45
N ARG A 253 14.77 -10.86 -4.36
CA ARG A 253 14.14 -12.16 -4.20
C ARG A 253 12.88 -12.26 -5.07
N LEU A 254 12.02 -11.24 -5.05
CA LEU A 254 10.83 -11.19 -5.89
C LEU A 254 11.22 -11.15 -7.37
N ARG A 255 12.28 -10.41 -7.75
CA ARG A 255 12.77 -10.40 -9.13
C ARG A 255 13.21 -11.78 -9.61
N ALA A 256 13.93 -12.53 -8.77
CA ALA A 256 14.35 -13.88 -9.12
C ALA A 256 13.13 -14.81 -9.32
N LEU A 257 12.18 -14.78 -8.37
CA LEU A 257 10.97 -15.59 -8.46
C LEU A 257 10.08 -15.19 -9.65
N ALA A 258 9.93 -13.90 -9.93
CA ALA A 258 9.15 -13.40 -11.05
C ALA A 258 9.72 -13.91 -12.38
N ARG A 259 11.06 -13.92 -12.54
CA ARG A 259 11.72 -14.52 -13.71
C ARG A 259 11.48 -16.02 -13.82
N GLU A 260 11.56 -16.74 -12.70
CA GLU A 260 11.31 -18.19 -12.65
C GLU A 260 9.87 -18.53 -13.04
N ARG A 261 8.89 -17.75 -12.54
CA ARG A 261 7.45 -17.97 -12.76
C ARG A 261 6.90 -17.31 -14.04
N GLY A 262 7.73 -16.57 -14.77
CA GLY A 262 7.31 -15.80 -15.93
C GLY A 262 6.36 -14.64 -15.61
N TRP A 263 6.38 -14.12 -14.38
CA TRP A 263 5.62 -12.93 -14.00
C TRP A 263 6.19 -11.69 -14.66
N GLU A 264 5.32 -10.78 -15.06
CA GLU A 264 5.73 -9.51 -15.66
C GLU A 264 6.51 -8.68 -14.63
N ILE A 265 7.59 -8.01 -15.09
CA ILE A 265 8.40 -7.12 -14.25
C ILE A 265 8.39 -5.72 -14.85
N ARG A 266 7.95 -4.73 -14.07
CA ARG A 266 8.08 -3.30 -14.43
C ARG A 266 8.95 -2.58 -13.42
N ASP A 267 10.05 -1.97 -13.88
CA ASP A 267 10.98 -1.24 -13.00
C ASP A 267 11.05 0.25 -13.37
N PHE A 268 10.23 1.05 -12.70
CA PHE A 268 10.11 2.49 -12.93
C PHE A 268 11.30 3.29 -12.36
N ARG A 269 12.13 2.67 -11.51
CA ARG A 269 13.36 3.30 -10.99
C ARG A 269 14.38 3.55 -12.09
N THR A 270 14.40 2.69 -13.11
CA THR A 270 15.38 2.76 -14.22
C THR A 270 15.13 3.96 -15.11
N ALA A 271 13.87 4.19 -15.52
CA ALA A 271 13.47 5.35 -16.31
C ALA A 271 13.83 6.67 -15.60
N ARG A 272 13.61 6.74 -14.28
CA ARG A 272 13.98 7.89 -13.46
C ARG A 272 15.48 8.11 -13.38
N LYS A 273 16.28 7.05 -13.16
CA LYS A 273 17.75 7.14 -13.16
C LYS A 273 18.26 7.65 -14.50
N ALA A 274 17.71 7.12 -15.61
CA ALA A 274 18.06 7.55 -16.95
C ALA A 274 17.73 9.03 -17.19
N ALA A 275 16.53 9.50 -16.80
CA ALA A 275 16.15 10.90 -16.91
C ALA A 275 17.06 11.83 -16.07
N ARG A 276 17.34 11.45 -14.81
CA ARG A 276 18.16 12.27 -13.89
C ARG A 276 19.61 12.42 -14.35
N ILE A 277 20.18 11.41 -15.01
CA ILE A 277 21.57 11.42 -15.49
C ILE A 277 21.65 11.96 -16.92
N GLY A 278 20.70 11.59 -17.78
CA GLY A 278 20.70 11.93 -19.21
C GLY A 278 20.38 13.38 -19.50
N VAL A 279 19.39 13.97 -18.81
CA VAL A 279 18.95 15.35 -19.10
C VAL A 279 20.03 16.40 -18.80
N PRO A 280 20.69 16.41 -17.63
CA PRO A 280 21.78 17.35 -17.36
C PRO A 280 22.98 17.15 -18.30
N SER A 281 23.30 15.90 -18.65
CA SER A 281 24.42 15.58 -19.54
C SER A 281 24.18 16.08 -20.97
N ALA A 282 22.95 15.92 -21.48
CA ALA A 282 22.56 16.43 -22.79
C ALA A 282 22.56 17.96 -22.85
N LEU A 283 22.08 18.64 -21.80
CA LEU A 283 22.11 20.10 -21.69
C LEU A 283 23.54 20.65 -21.65
N ALA A 284 24.44 20.00 -20.88
CA ALA A 284 25.85 20.39 -20.80
C ALA A 284 26.58 20.24 -22.16
N LEU A 285 26.34 19.13 -22.85
CA LEU A 285 26.89 18.91 -24.20
C LEU A 285 26.33 19.91 -25.22
N GLY A 286 25.03 20.19 -25.17
CA GLY A 286 24.39 21.19 -26.02
C GLY A 286 24.94 22.60 -25.80
N ALA A 287 25.15 23.01 -24.54
CA ALA A 287 25.74 24.30 -24.20
C ALA A 287 27.20 24.43 -24.69
N ALA A 288 28.01 23.37 -24.51
CA ALA A 288 29.40 23.34 -24.99
C ALA A 288 29.48 23.39 -26.53
N GLY A 289 28.63 22.61 -27.21
CA GLY A 289 28.53 22.63 -28.68
C GLY A 289 28.08 24.00 -29.22
N GLY A 290 27.08 24.63 -28.58
CA GLY A 290 26.62 25.96 -28.93
C GLY A 290 27.70 27.05 -28.74
N ALA A 291 28.48 26.98 -27.66
CA ALA A 291 29.58 27.90 -27.42
C ALA A 291 30.72 27.76 -28.45
N LEU A 292 31.07 26.53 -28.82
CA LEU A 292 32.07 26.25 -29.86
C LEU A 292 31.61 26.74 -31.24
N ALA A 293 30.35 26.50 -31.60
CA ALA A 293 29.78 27.00 -32.86
C ALA A 293 29.78 28.54 -32.92
N ALA A 294 29.43 29.21 -31.81
CA ALA A 294 29.47 30.66 -31.71
C ALA A 294 30.91 31.21 -31.86
N LEU A 295 31.90 30.58 -31.25
CA LEU A 295 33.32 30.96 -31.38
C LEU A 295 33.85 30.74 -32.80
N ALA A 296 33.45 29.66 -33.47
CA ALA A 296 33.81 29.39 -34.86
C ALA A 296 33.21 30.44 -35.82
N SER A 297 31.94 30.80 -35.64
CA SER A 297 31.26 31.82 -36.47
C SER A 297 31.89 33.21 -36.35
N ARG A 298 32.41 33.57 -35.16
CA ARG A 298 33.12 34.84 -34.91
C ARG A 298 34.53 34.89 -35.53
N ARG A 299 35.13 33.74 -35.83
CA ARG A 299 36.44 33.66 -36.49
C ARG A 299 36.35 33.75 -38.01
N GLN A 300 35.22 33.38 -38.61
CA GLN A 300 34.99 33.49 -40.07
C GLN A 300 34.51 34.87 -40.52
N SER A 301 34.13 35.75 -39.59
CA SER A 301 33.61 37.09 -39.85
C SER A 301 34.64 38.22 -39.62
N ARG A 302 35.93 37.85 -39.48
CA ARG A 302 37.09 38.75 -39.47
C ARG A 302 37.99 38.45 -40.65
#